data_AF-A0A2V9A793-F1
#
_entry.id   AF-A0A2V9A793-F1
#
_cell.length_a   1.000
_cell.length_b   1.000
_cell.length_c   1.000
_cell.angle_alpha   90.00
_cell.angle_beta   90.00
_cell.angle_gamma   90.00
#
_symmetry.space_group_name_H-M   'P 1'
#
loop_
_entity.id
_entity.type
_entity.pdbx_description
1 polymer ?
#
loop_
_entity_poly.entity_id
_entity_poly.type
_entity_poly.pdbx_seq_one_letter_code
_entity_poly.pdbx_strand_id
1 'polypeptide(L)'
;MTKAEKLDDENFVLWKIKPSAGYLHGTWIGKLRSITYGVVPPDYVQEKPTVGIPPPLMEGQIYFYFVETTNAPGAGGYFEIKNSRAVPATGSGPCFLDDHGKSIRIPCPKI
;
A
#
# COMPACT_ATOMS: atom_id res chain seq x y z
N MET A 1 -18.22 0.86 -18.56
CA MET A 1 -17.71 -0.34 -17.87
C MET A 1 -16.81 0.13 -16.75
N THR A 2 -17.19 -0.07 -15.50
CA THR A 2 -16.40 0.37 -14.33
C THR A 2 -15.57 -0.81 -13.84
N LYS A 3 -14.24 -0.63 -13.82
CA LYS A 3 -13.25 -1.65 -13.46
C LYS A 3 -13.50 -2.14 -12.02
N ALA A 4 -13.34 -3.44 -11.81
CA ALA A 4 -13.34 -4.08 -10.50
C ALA A 4 -12.26 -3.45 -9.61
N GLU A 5 -12.68 -2.86 -8.49
CA GLU A 5 -11.79 -2.30 -7.49
C GLU A 5 -11.11 -3.43 -6.70
N LYS A 6 -9.78 -3.32 -6.53
CA LYS A 6 -8.91 -4.23 -5.78
C LYS A 6 -8.13 -3.45 -4.71
N LEU A 7 -7.48 -4.16 -3.79
CA LEU A 7 -6.59 -3.56 -2.76
C LEU A 7 -5.45 -2.73 -3.34
N ASP A 8 -4.97 -3.13 -4.52
CA ASP A 8 -3.95 -2.45 -5.31
C ASP A 8 -4.56 -1.45 -6.31
N ASP A 9 -5.88 -1.25 -6.28
CA ASP A 9 -6.50 -0.22 -7.12
C ASP A 9 -6.02 1.16 -6.65
N GLU A 10 -5.53 1.91 -7.62
CA GLU A 10 -5.01 3.25 -7.51
C GLU A 10 -5.95 4.19 -6.72
N ASN A 11 -7.27 3.93 -6.72
CA ASN A 11 -8.25 4.71 -5.95
C ASN A 11 -8.08 4.60 -4.42
N PHE A 12 -7.48 3.52 -3.89
CA PHE A 12 -7.30 3.30 -2.45
C PHE A 12 -5.86 3.55 -1.98
N VAL A 13 -4.94 3.83 -2.89
CA VAL A 13 -3.53 4.03 -2.59
C VAL A 13 -3.33 5.38 -1.92
N LEU A 14 -3.04 5.37 -0.62
CA LEU A 14 -2.74 6.58 0.17
C LEU A 14 -1.36 7.14 -0.13
N TRP A 15 -0.39 6.26 -0.38
CA TRP A 15 0.99 6.64 -0.64
C TRP A 15 1.66 5.62 -1.57
N LYS A 16 2.38 6.12 -2.57
CA LYS A 16 3.13 5.31 -3.52
C LYS A 16 4.42 5.99 -3.90
N ILE A 17 5.50 5.23 -3.90
CA ILE A 17 6.80 5.65 -4.41
C ILE A 17 7.25 4.68 -5.49
N LYS A 18 8.05 5.18 -6.44
CA LYS A 18 8.68 4.36 -7.48
C LYS A 18 10.12 4.81 -7.72
N PRO A 19 10.98 3.95 -8.27
CA PRO A 19 12.33 4.36 -8.68
C PRO A 19 12.30 5.55 -9.65
N SER A 20 13.19 6.51 -9.43
CA SER A 20 13.27 7.75 -10.23
C SER A 20 13.75 7.51 -11.66
N ALA A 21 14.69 6.58 -11.85
CA ALA A 21 15.31 6.27 -13.13
C ALA A 21 14.73 5.01 -13.82
N GLY A 22 13.53 4.58 -13.43
CA GLY A 22 12.86 3.40 -13.97
C GLY A 22 12.96 2.16 -13.07
N TYR A 23 12.09 1.18 -13.31
CA TYR A 23 11.77 0.08 -12.39
C TYR A 23 13.00 -0.65 -11.80
N LEU A 24 14.07 -0.80 -12.57
CA LEU A 24 15.28 -1.54 -12.19
C LEU A 24 16.35 -0.67 -11.50
N HIS A 25 16.12 0.63 -11.34
CA HIS A 25 17.16 1.61 -11.00
C HIS A 25 16.95 2.28 -9.63
N GLY A 26 16.08 1.74 -8.77
CA GLY A 26 15.92 2.24 -7.41
C GLY A 26 17.01 1.72 -6.48
N THR A 27 17.18 2.37 -5.33
CA THR A 27 18.04 1.81 -4.27
C THR A 27 17.53 0.43 -3.85
N TRP A 28 18.43 -0.56 -3.84
CA TRP A 28 18.11 -1.94 -3.49
C TRP A 28 17.48 -2.06 -2.10
N ILE A 29 16.46 -2.90 -1.94
CA ILE A 29 15.70 -3.02 -0.69
C ILE A 29 16.58 -3.36 0.53
N GLY A 30 17.62 -4.20 0.33
CA GLY A 30 18.58 -4.53 1.39
C GLY A 30 19.44 -3.33 1.84
N LYS A 31 19.62 -2.32 0.98
CA LYS A 31 20.33 -1.07 1.33
C LYS A 31 19.41 -0.06 1.99
N LEU A 32 18.12 -0.04 1.64
CA LEU A 32 17.14 0.86 2.25
C LEU A 32 16.97 0.60 3.74
N ARG A 33 17.08 -0.67 4.18
CA ARG A 33 16.87 -1.17 5.56
C ARG A 33 15.45 -0.98 6.09
N SER A 34 14.88 0.21 5.96
CA SER A 34 13.53 0.57 6.39
C SER A 34 12.91 1.61 5.45
N ILE A 35 11.60 1.52 5.24
CA ILE A 35 10.82 2.54 4.53
C ILE A 35 9.90 3.21 5.55
N THR A 36 9.98 4.53 5.67
CA THR A 36 9.12 5.32 6.55
C THR A 36 7.99 5.93 5.72
N TYR A 37 6.75 5.72 6.15
CA TYR A 37 5.57 6.25 5.48
C TYR A 37 5.66 7.78 5.32
N GLY A 38 5.45 8.27 4.09
CA GLY A 38 5.53 9.69 3.74
C GLY A 38 6.94 10.25 3.58
N VAL A 39 7.98 9.43 3.69
CA VAL A 39 9.37 9.83 3.43
C VAL A 39 9.86 9.13 2.18
N VAL A 40 10.18 9.89 1.14
CA VAL A 40 10.71 9.36 -0.12
C VAL A 40 12.17 8.94 0.08
N PRO A 41 12.52 7.65 -0.13
CA PRO A 41 13.91 7.20 -0.01
C PRO A 41 14.80 7.71 -1.17
N PRO A 42 16.14 7.64 -1.04
CA PRO A 42 17.06 7.97 -2.13
C PRO A 42 16.79 7.15 -3.40
N ASP A 43 16.88 7.79 -4.57
CA ASP A 43 16.59 7.21 -5.90
C ASP A 43 15.12 6.80 -6.13
N TYR A 44 14.21 7.27 -5.29
CA TYR A 44 12.76 7.15 -5.50
C TYR A 44 12.12 8.52 -5.70
N VAL A 45 10.94 8.50 -6.29
CA VAL A 45 10.02 9.63 -6.39
C VAL A 45 8.65 9.23 -5.86
N GLN A 46 7.95 10.18 -5.26
CA GLN A 46 6.55 9.98 -4.89
C GLN A 46 5.68 10.02 -6.14
N GLU A 47 4.93 8.94 -6.36
CA GLU A 47 3.91 8.85 -7.40
C GLU A 47 2.53 9.26 -6.84
N LYS A 48 2.25 8.88 -5.59
CA LYS A 48 1.03 9.29 -4.87
C LYS A 48 1.31 9.75 -3.45
N PRO A 49 0.71 10.87 -3.01
CA PRO A 49 0.00 11.85 -3.85
C PRO A 49 0.97 12.54 -4.84
N THR A 50 0.48 12.98 -5.99
CA THR A 50 1.32 13.65 -7.01
C THR A 50 1.93 14.95 -6.51
N VAL A 51 1.24 15.64 -5.60
CA VAL A 51 1.70 16.87 -4.95
C VAL A 51 1.41 16.78 -3.45
N GLY A 52 2.36 17.25 -2.64
CA GLY A 52 2.22 17.32 -1.18
C GLY A 52 2.62 16.03 -0.45
N ILE A 53 2.15 15.90 0.78
CA ILE A 53 2.42 14.75 1.66
C ILE A 53 1.22 13.80 1.68
N PRO A 54 1.43 12.48 1.84
CA PRO A 54 0.32 11.56 1.98
C PRO A 54 -0.51 11.84 3.24
N PRO A 55 -1.80 11.46 3.26
CA PRO A 55 -2.65 11.60 4.43
C PRO A 55 -2.05 10.91 5.67
N PRO A 56 -2.25 11.47 6.88
CA PRO A 56 -1.75 10.86 8.11
C PRO A 56 -2.44 9.51 8.36
N LEU A 57 -1.68 8.58 8.96
CA LEU A 57 -2.22 7.31 9.42
C LEU A 57 -2.92 7.52 10.76
N MET A 58 -4.08 6.88 10.94
CA MET A 58 -4.97 7.09 12.09
C MET A 58 -4.90 5.93 13.06
N GLU A 59 -4.92 6.25 14.36
CA GLU A 59 -4.97 5.28 15.46
C GLU A 59 -6.20 4.35 15.33
N GLY A 60 -5.99 3.05 15.56
CA GLY A 60 -7.01 1.99 15.44
C GLY A 60 -7.36 1.58 14.00
N GLN A 61 -6.77 2.21 12.99
CA GLN A 61 -7.02 1.89 11.59
C GLN A 61 -6.03 0.84 11.08
N ILE A 62 -6.54 -0.14 10.33
CA ILE A 62 -5.75 -1.14 9.62
C ILE A 62 -5.47 -0.67 8.20
N TYR A 63 -4.22 -0.82 7.78
CA TYR A 63 -3.70 -0.50 6.46
C TYR A 63 -3.01 -1.71 5.85
N PHE A 64 -2.89 -1.72 4.53
CA PHE A 64 -2.14 -2.71 3.77
C PHE A 64 -0.92 -2.04 3.14
N TYR A 65 0.23 -2.70 3.19
CA TYR A 65 1.40 -2.33 2.40
C TYR A 65 1.71 -3.40 1.37
N PHE A 66 2.27 -2.98 0.24
CA PHE A 66 2.80 -3.86 -0.77
C PHE A 66 4.09 -3.28 -1.33
N VAL A 67 5.10 -4.15 -1.48
CA VAL A 67 6.42 -3.81 -1.99
C VAL A 67 6.72 -4.76 -3.14
N GLU A 68 6.73 -4.21 -4.34
CA GLU A 68 7.24 -4.89 -5.51
C GLU A 68 8.76 -4.84 -5.52
N THR A 69 9.38 -5.97 -5.84
CA THR A 69 10.83 -6.10 -5.93
C THR A 69 11.24 -6.72 -7.26
N THR A 70 12.37 -6.29 -7.81
CA THR A 70 12.99 -6.92 -8.97
C THR A 70 13.86 -8.10 -8.54
N ASN A 71 13.75 -9.24 -9.20
CA ASN A 71 14.57 -10.45 -8.95
C ASN A 71 14.55 -10.96 -7.49
N ALA A 72 13.49 -10.63 -6.75
CA ALA A 72 13.23 -11.12 -5.41
C ALA A 72 11.71 -11.25 -5.21
N PRO A 73 11.24 -12.07 -4.26
CA PRO A 73 9.83 -12.08 -3.88
C PRO A 73 9.40 -10.72 -3.33
N GLY A 74 8.28 -10.21 -3.83
CA GLY A 74 7.62 -9.05 -3.23
C GLY A 74 7.13 -9.34 -1.81
N ALA A 75 6.83 -8.29 -1.06
CA ALA A 75 6.32 -8.40 0.31
C ALA A 75 5.02 -7.60 0.44
N GLY A 76 4.04 -8.15 1.13
CA GLY A 76 2.82 -7.45 1.49
C GLY A 76 2.28 -7.91 2.82
N GLY A 77 1.55 -7.03 3.50
CA GLY A 77 1.03 -7.31 4.83
C GLY A 77 0.12 -6.22 5.35
N TYR A 78 -0.57 -6.54 6.45
CA TYR A 78 -1.43 -5.59 7.16
C TYR A 78 -0.74 -5.09 8.41
N PHE A 79 -0.99 -3.83 8.74
CA PHE A 79 -0.58 -3.24 9.99
C PHE A 79 -1.68 -2.33 10.54
N GLU A 80 -1.74 -2.20 11.86
CA GLU A 80 -2.62 -1.28 12.56
C GLU A 80 -1.77 -0.20 13.23
N ILE A 81 -2.28 1.02 13.34
CA ILE A 81 -1.66 2.04 14.19
C ILE A 81 -2.16 1.85 15.63
N LYS A 82 -1.27 1.42 16.52
CA LYS A 82 -1.50 1.32 17.97
C LYS A 82 -0.48 2.11 18.74
N ASN A 83 -0.94 2.95 19.65
CA ASN A 83 -0.13 3.86 20.46
C ASN A 83 0.88 4.64 19.60
N SER A 84 0.41 5.21 18.47
CA SER A 84 1.24 5.93 17.49
C SER A 84 2.37 5.10 16.87
N ARG A 85 2.24 3.77 16.83
CA ARG A 85 3.20 2.85 16.19
C ARG A 85 2.49 1.90 15.23
N ALA A 86 3.14 1.59 14.13
CA ALA A 86 2.69 0.52 13.25
C ALA A 86 2.99 -0.85 13.89
N VAL A 87 1.95 -1.65 14.13
CA VAL A 87 2.07 -3.01 14.64
C VAL A 87 1.54 -4.01 13.60
N PRO A 88 2.20 -5.17 13.40
CA PRO A 88 1.66 -6.21 12.51
C PRO A 88 0.25 -6.59 12.91
N ALA A 89 -0.64 -6.69 11.93
CA ALA A 89 -2.03 -7.07 12.12
C ALA A 89 -2.42 -8.20 11.17
N THR A 90 -3.35 -9.04 11.61
CA THR A 90 -4.15 -9.88 10.71
C THR A 90 -5.32 -9.05 10.24
N GLY A 91 -5.25 -8.56 9.01
CA GLY A 91 -6.38 -7.98 8.32
C GLY A 91 -7.00 -9.02 7.38
N SER A 92 -8.34 -9.07 7.34
CA SER A 92 -8.99 -9.40 6.07
C SER A 92 -8.89 -8.14 5.23
N GLY A 93 -8.24 -8.22 4.07
CA GLY A 93 -8.37 -7.17 3.07
C GLY A 93 -9.85 -6.84 2.82
N PRO A 94 -10.20 -5.66 2.30
CA PRO A 94 -11.58 -5.36 1.93
C PRO A 94 -12.16 -6.55 1.17
N CYS A 95 -13.31 -7.02 1.64
CA CYS A 95 -14.02 -8.07 0.98
C CYS A 95 -14.73 -7.45 -0.22
N PHE A 96 -14.73 -8.18 -1.32
CA PHE A 96 -15.37 -7.75 -2.54
C PHE A 96 -16.42 -8.77 -2.93
N LEU A 97 -17.60 -8.28 -3.28
CA LEU A 97 -18.65 -9.06 -3.90
C LEU A 97 -18.55 -8.88 -5.42
N ASP A 98 -18.70 -9.96 -6.18
CA ASP A 98 -19.02 -9.83 -7.61
C ASP A 98 -20.51 -9.50 -7.76
N ASP A 99 -20.79 -8.34 -8.35
CA ASP A 99 -22.13 -7.91 -8.74
C ASP A 99 -22.15 -7.73 -10.26
N HIS A 100 -22.62 -8.74 -10.99
CA HIS A 100 -22.70 -8.73 -12.46
C HIS A 100 -21.37 -8.36 -13.15
N GLY A 101 -20.24 -8.91 -12.67
CA GLY A 101 -18.90 -8.63 -13.21
C GLY A 101 -18.25 -7.34 -12.68
N LYS A 102 -18.89 -6.66 -11.72
CA LYS A 102 -18.33 -5.51 -11.00
C LYS A 102 -17.91 -5.95 -9.59
N SER A 103 -16.65 -5.73 -9.24
CA SER A 103 -16.16 -5.92 -7.86
C SER A 103 -16.63 -4.76 -6.99
N ILE A 104 -17.54 -5.03 -6.05
CA ILE A 104 -18.07 -4.05 -5.09
C ILE A 104 -17.45 -4.31 -3.73
N ARG A 105 -16.82 -3.27 -3.15
CA ARG A 105 -16.30 -3.34 -1.78
C ARG A 105 -17.46 -3.52 -0.78
N ILE A 106 -17.41 -4.59 -0.01
CA ILE A 106 -18.36 -4.91 1.05
C ILE A 106 -17.65 -5.03 2.40
N PRO A 107 -18.36 -4.85 3.53
CA PRO A 107 -17.85 -5.26 4.83
C PRO A 107 -17.48 -6.74 4.80
N CYS A 108 -16.33 -7.09 5.36
CA CYS A 108 -15.96 -8.49 5.46
C CYS A 108 -16.91 -9.25 6.39
N PRO A 109 -17.34 -10.47 6.00
CA PRO A 109 -18.12 -11.32 6.89
C PRO A 109 -17.38 -11.48 8.22
N LYS A 110 -18.08 -11.25 9.32
CA LYS A 110 -17.56 -11.60 10.64
C LYS A 110 -17.61 -13.12 10.75
N ILE A 111 -16.46 -13.74 11.01
CA ILE A 111 -16.33 -15.17 11.29
C ILE A 111 -16.87 -15.44 12.70
#